data_AF-A0A6A2ZT17-F1
#
_entry.id   AF-A0A6A2ZT17-F1
#
_cell.length_a   1.000
_cell.length_b   1.000
_cell.length_c   1.000
_cell.angle_alpha   90.00
_cell.angle_beta   90.00
_cell.angle_gamma   90.00
#
_symmetry.space_group_name_H-M   'P 1'
#
loop_
_entity.id
_entity.type
_entity.pdbx_description
1 polymer ?
#
loop_
_entity_poly.entity_id
_entity_poly.type
_entity_poly.pdbx_seq_one_letter_code
_entity_poly.pdbx_strand_id
1 'polypeptide(L)'
;MQDIQKNPSKLNEYLKDQRVMQAFGVLLNVKFKAHGAGDEMDIPEADSPPTPQPSNPTKEEVKQPEPETVPEPMEISEEEKEKALKEKEAGNAAYKKKDFETAIQHYTTAMELDDGDISYITNRAAVYLEMGKYEDCIKDCDKAVERGRELRADYKMIARALTRKGNALAKMAKCSKDYEQVVETFQKALTEHRNPDTLKKLNDAEKAKKDLEQQEYFDPKLADEEREKGNEFFKQQKYPEAVKHYTESLRRNPKDPRAYSNRAACYTKLGAMPEGLKDAEKCIEIDPTFSKGYTRKGAIQFFMKEYDKALETYQEGLKHDPNNQELLDGVRRCVEQINKASRGDFTPEELKERQAKAMQDPEIQNILSDPVMRQVLIDLQENPKAAQEHMKNPMVMNKIQKLVTAGIVQMR
;
A
#
# COMPACT_ATOMS: atom_id res chain seq x y z
N MET A 1 -7.40 21.03 15.42
CA MET A 1 -7.67 19.60 15.10
C MET A 1 -7.94 18.76 16.34
N GLN A 2 -7.07 18.75 17.36
CA GLN A 2 -7.29 17.98 18.60
C GLN A 2 -8.59 18.36 19.35
N ASP A 3 -8.98 19.63 19.33
CA ASP A 3 -10.22 20.10 19.98
C ASP A 3 -11.50 19.69 19.22
N ILE A 4 -11.44 19.62 17.88
CA ILE A 4 -12.55 19.15 17.03
C ILE A 4 -12.72 17.63 17.16
N GLN A 5 -11.62 16.88 17.32
CA GLN A 5 -11.67 15.44 17.60
C GLN A 5 -12.35 15.11 18.93
N LYS A 6 -12.23 15.99 19.93
CA LYS A 6 -12.87 15.84 21.24
C LYS A 6 -14.32 16.33 21.25
N ASN A 7 -14.66 17.33 20.43
CA ASN A 7 -16.03 17.83 20.31
C ASN A 7 -16.33 18.33 18.87
N PRO A 8 -17.02 17.52 18.04
CA PRO A 8 -17.34 17.85 16.65
C PRO A 8 -18.20 19.11 16.48
N SER A 9 -18.97 19.50 17.50
CA SER A 9 -19.84 20.68 17.45
C SER A 9 -19.10 22.02 17.49
N LYS A 10 -17.84 22.03 17.94
CA LYS A 10 -16.97 23.23 17.91
C LYS A 10 -16.51 23.61 16.51
N LEU A 11 -16.67 22.74 15.51
CA LEU A 11 -16.28 23.04 14.13
C LEU A 11 -16.99 24.28 13.58
N ASN A 12 -18.28 24.43 13.87
CA ASN A 12 -19.07 25.59 13.43
C ASN A 12 -18.64 26.91 14.09
N GLU A 13 -18.02 26.85 15.26
CA GLU A 13 -17.48 28.02 15.95
C GLU A 13 -16.18 28.48 15.30
N TYR A 14 -15.30 27.54 14.94
CA TYR A 14 -14.06 27.84 14.24
C TYR A 14 -14.25 28.27 12.79
N LEU A 15 -15.29 27.78 12.10
CA LEU A 15 -15.64 28.21 10.73
C LEU A 15 -16.12 29.67 10.65
N LYS A 16 -16.43 30.31 11.79
CA LYS A 16 -16.69 31.76 11.84
C LYS A 16 -15.41 32.60 11.78
N ASP A 17 -14.25 32.02 12.15
CA ASP A 17 -12.95 32.70 12.01
C ASP A 17 -12.49 32.60 10.55
N GLN A 18 -12.37 33.74 9.89
CA GLN A 18 -11.95 33.82 8.48
C GLN A 18 -10.59 33.18 8.22
N ARG A 19 -9.66 33.22 9.17
CA ARG A 19 -8.33 32.62 9.03
C ARG A 19 -8.40 31.10 9.02
N VAL A 20 -9.29 30.54 9.85
CA VAL A 20 -9.53 29.10 9.88
C VAL A 20 -10.23 28.66 8.59
N MET A 21 -11.21 29.44 8.10
CA MET A 21 -11.86 29.15 6.81
C MET A 21 -10.88 29.17 5.63
N GLN A 22 -9.94 30.11 5.60
CA GLN A 22 -8.90 30.15 4.56
C GLN A 22 -7.96 28.95 4.65
N ALA A 23 -7.49 28.59 5.84
CA ALA A 23 -6.65 27.40 6.04
C ALA A 23 -7.39 26.11 5.65
N PHE A 24 -8.68 26.02 5.97
CA PHE A 24 -9.53 24.89 5.58
C PHE A 24 -9.78 24.85 4.07
N GLY A 25 -9.94 26.01 3.43
CA GLY A 25 -10.03 26.14 1.98
C GLY A 25 -8.77 25.67 1.25
N VAL A 26 -7.58 25.94 1.79
CA VAL A 26 -6.32 25.40 1.24
C VAL A 26 -6.24 23.88 1.41
N LEU A 27 -6.65 23.35 2.57
CA LEU A 27 -6.69 21.91 2.85
C LEU A 27 -7.68 21.15 1.94
N LEU A 28 -8.80 21.78 1.59
CA LEU A 28 -9.84 21.18 0.74
C LEU A 28 -9.77 21.59 -0.73
N ASN A 29 -8.80 22.43 -1.09
CA ASN A 29 -8.65 23.01 -2.43
C ASN A 29 -9.91 23.76 -2.92
N VAL A 30 -10.58 24.49 -2.01
CA VAL A 30 -11.79 25.30 -2.27
C VAL A 30 -11.54 26.76 -1.85
N LYS A 31 -11.87 27.72 -2.72
CA LYS A 31 -11.79 29.16 -2.40
C LYS A 31 -13.13 29.68 -1.89
N PHE A 32 -13.21 30.00 -0.60
CA PHE A 32 -14.37 30.67 -0.01
C PHE A 32 -14.25 32.20 -0.18
N LYS A 33 -15.26 32.85 -0.78
CA LYS A 33 -15.34 34.32 -0.88
C LYS A 33 -15.86 34.91 0.43
N ALA A 34 -15.06 35.74 1.09
CA ALA A 34 -15.43 36.46 2.29
C ALA A 34 -16.37 37.65 1.97
N HIS A 35 -17.55 37.68 2.57
CA HIS A 35 -18.33 38.91 2.74
C HIS A 35 -18.24 39.33 4.21
N GLY A 36 -17.59 40.46 4.46
CA GLY A 36 -17.75 41.26 5.67
C GLY A 36 -17.66 42.73 5.25
N ALA A 37 -18.09 43.74 5.98
CA ALA A 37 -18.93 43.93 7.17
C ALA A 37 -18.87 45.47 7.40
N GLY A 38 -19.94 46.10 7.87
CA GLY A 38 -19.98 47.52 8.31
C GLY A 38 -21.23 48.24 7.82
N ASP A 39 -22.30 48.27 8.63
CA ASP A 39 -22.84 49.45 9.36
C ASP A 39 -23.91 50.15 8.47
N GLU A 40 -25.11 50.55 8.89
CA GLU A 40 -25.71 50.86 10.18
C GLU A 40 -27.23 51.09 9.94
N MET A 41 -28.02 51.10 11.03
CA MET A 41 -29.35 51.73 11.19
C MET A 41 -30.67 50.96 10.97
N ASP A 42 -31.53 51.19 11.97
CA ASP A 42 -32.85 50.64 12.30
C ASP A 42 -33.90 50.65 11.19
N ILE A 43 -34.79 49.64 11.25
CA ILE A 43 -36.07 49.61 10.55
C ILE A 43 -37.18 49.74 11.60
N PRO A 44 -38.18 50.59 11.36
CA PRO A 44 -39.55 50.20 11.67
C PRO A 44 -40.41 50.18 10.41
N GLU A 45 -41.27 49.15 10.35
CA GLU A 45 -42.24 48.85 9.30
C GLU A 45 -43.24 49.99 9.05
N ALA A 46 -43.66 50.19 7.78
CA ALA A 46 -45.07 50.43 7.40
C ALA A 46 -45.28 50.46 5.87
N ASP A 47 -46.12 49.54 5.41
CA ASP A 47 -47.11 49.58 4.31
C ASP A 47 -47.07 50.59 3.13
N SER A 48 -46.90 50.00 1.92
CA SER A 48 -47.74 50.13 0.69
C SER A 48 -47.80 51.47 -0.13
N PRO A 49 -48.36 51.52 -1.38
CA PRO A 49 -47.72 51.49 -2.73
C PRO A 49 -48.09 52.76 -3.58
N PRO A 50 -48.14 52.84 -4.96
CA PRO A 50 -47.58 52.08 -6.10
C PRO A 50 -46.82 52.93 -7.20
N THR A 51 -46.29 52.22 -8.21
CA THR A 51 -45.64 52.54 -9.54
C THR A 51 -45.99 53.85 -10.31
N PRO A 52 -45.11 54.39 -11.20
CA PRO A 52 -45.01 53.98 -12.63
C PRO A 52 -43.62 54.02 -13.33
N GLN A 53 -43.51 53.28 -14.46
CA GLN A 53 -42.36 53.12 -15.38
C GLN A 53 -41.97 54.40 -16.16
N PRO A 54 -40.79 54.47 -16.85
CA PRO A 54 -40.80 54.22 -18.31
C PRO A 54 -39.52 53.64 -18.99
N SER A 55 -39.78 52.87 -20.06
CA SER A 55 -39.16 52.75 -21.41
C SER A 55 -37.65 52.50 -21.69
N ASN A 56 -37.43 51.45 -22.51
CA ASN A 56 -36.22 51.02 -23.25
C ASN A 56 -35.81 51.95 -24.42
N PRO A 57 -34.61 51.71 -25.00
CA PRO A 57 -34.54 51.41 -26.43
C PRO A 57 -33.76 50.11 -26.77
N THR A 58 -34.12 49.58 -27.93
CA THR A 58 -33.87 48.29 -28.59
C THR A 58 -32.46 48.08 -29.18
N LYS A 59 -32.02 46.81 -29.26
CA LYS A 59 -31.02 46.31 -30.22
C LYS A 59 -31.34 44.87 -30.66
N GLU A 60 -30.96 44.58 -31.90
CA GLU A 60 -31.46 43.58 -32.87
C GLU A 60 -31.37 42.09 -32.47
N GLU A 61 -32.35 41.31 -32.95
CA GLU A 61 -32.41 39.85 -32.91
C GLU A 61 -31.39 39.20 -33.86
N VAL A 62 -30.52 38.34 -33.31
CA VAL A 62 -29.83 37.29 -34.07
C VAL A 62 -30.51 35.97 -33.76
N LYS A 63 -31.11 35.34 -34.79
CA LYS A 63 -31.77 34.01 -34.71
C LYS A 63 -30.80 32.96 -34.16
N GLN A 64 -31.22 32.28 -33.08
CA GLN A 64 -30.61 31.02 -32.63
C GLN A 64 -30.91 29.92 -33.66
N PRO A 65 -29.97 29.01 -33.96
CA PRO A 65 -30.26 27.77 -34.68
C PRO A 65 -31.22 26.91 -33.84
N GLU A 66 -32.23 26.34 -34.49
CA GLU A 66 -33.15 25.37 -33.88
C GLU A 66 -32.36 24.18 -33.29
N PRO A 67 -32.76 23.65 -32.12
CA PRO A 67 -32.16 22.43 -31.60
C PRO A 67 -32.49 21.27 -32.52
N GLU A 68 -31.46 20.60 -33.05
CA GLU A 68 -31.61 19.29 -33.70
C GLU A 68 -32.31 18.34 -32.72
N THR A 69 -33.44 17.80 -33.18
CA THR A 69 -34.25 16.83 -32.45
C THR A 69 -33.42 15.57 -32.23
N VAL A 70 -33.04 15.32 -30.98
CA VAL A 70 -32.62 13.98 -30.54
C VAL A 70 -33.80 13.05 -30.83
N PRO A 71 -33.64 11.97 -31.61
CA PRO A 71 -34.73 11.04 -31.85
C PRO A 71 -35.17 10.45 -30.51
N GLU A 72 -36.45 10.62 -30.17
CA GLU A 72 -37.08 9.93 -29.04
C GLU A 72 -36.86 8.42 -29.18
N PRO A 73 -36.60 7.69 -28.09
CA PRO A 73 -36.54 6.24 -28.13
C PRO A 73 -37.85 5.72 -28.73
N MET A 74 -37.79 4.92 -29.79
CA MET A 74 -38.97 4.21 -30.29
C MET A 74 -39.65 3.52 -29.10
N GLU A 75 -40.95 3.73 -28.91
CA GLU A 75 -41.72 2.97 -27.93
C GLU A 75 -41.80 1.52 -28.39
N ILE A 76 -40.80 0.72 -27.96
CA ILE A 76 -40.76 -0.73 -28.17
C ILE A 76 -41.96 -1.32 -27.42
N SER A 77 -42.73 -2.18 -28.10
CA SER A 77 -43.90 -2.80 -27.49
C SER A 77 -43.50 -3.66 -26.29
N GLU A 78 -44.33 -3.71 -25.25
CA GLU A 78 -44.08 -4.60 -24.09
C GLU A 78 -43.94 -6.08 -24.52
N GLU A 79 -44.56 -6.46 -25.64
CA GLU A 79 -44.42 -7.80 -26.23
C GLU A 79 -43.01 -8.06 -26.79
N GLU A 80 -42.37 -7.06 -27.40
CA GLU A 80 -40.98 -7.17 -27.89
C GLU A 80 -39.97 -7.23 -26.74
N LYS A 81 -40.21 -6.49 -25.66
CA LYS A 81 -39.39 -6.59 -24.43
C LYS A 81 -39.50 -7.98 -23.79
N GLU A 82 -40.70 -8.55 -23.75
CA GLU A 82 -40.89 -9.91 -23.22
C GLU A 82 -40.19 -10.96 -24.09
N LYS A 83 -40.24 -10.81 -25.43
CA LYS A 83 -39.50 -11.67 -26.37
C LYS A 83 -38.00 -11.54 -26.17
N ALA A 84 -37.46 -10.32 -26.06
CA ALA A 84 -36.04 -10.09 -25.80
C ALA A 84 -35.57 -10.72 -24.47
N LEU A 85 -36.41 -10.68 -23.43
CA LEU A 85 -36.11 -11.31 -22.16
C LEU A 85 -36.05 -12.85 -22.27
N LYS A 86 -36.97 -13.46 -23.01
CA LYS A 86 -36.96 -14.91 -23.30
C LYS A 86 -35.71 -15.33 -24.07
N GLU A 87 -35.32 -14.54 -25.07
CA GLU A 87 -34.07 -14.75 -25.82
C GLU A 87 -32.85 -14.64 -24.89
N LYS A 88 -32.79 -13.65 -23.99
CA LYS A 88 -31.73 -13.55 -22.97
C LYS A 88 -31.67 -14.79 -22.08
N GLU A 89 -32.80 -15.30 -21.62
CA GLU A 89 -32.85 -16.51 -20.78
C GLU A 89 -32.39 -17.75 -21.54
N ALA A 90 -32.79 -17.91 -22.80
CA ALA A 90 -32.32 -18.95 -23.69
C ALA A 90 -30.80 -18.86 -23.90
N GLY A 91 -30.27 -17.66 -24.15
CA GLY A 91 -28.83 -17.39 -24.23
C GLY A 91 -28.09 -17.74 -22.95
N ASN A 92 -28.64 -17.38 -21.78
CA ASN A 92 -28.08 -17.75 -20.48
C ASN A 92 -28.06 -19.27 -20.26
N ALA A 93 -29.09 -19.99 -20.72
CA ALA A 93 -29.16 -21.44 -20.64
C ALA A 93 -28.13 -22.11 -21.57
N ALA A 94 -27.97 -21.60 -22.80
CA ALA A 94 -26.95 -22.05 -23.74
C ALA A 94 -25.53 -21.80 -23.21
N TYR A 95 -25.28 -20.61 -22.63
CA TYR A 95 -24.01 -20.26 -22.00
C TYR A 95 -23.65 -21.23 -20.86
N LYS A 96 -24.61 -21.58 -19.99
CA LYS A 96 -24.39 -22.57 -18.92
C LYS A 96 -24.05 -23.95 -19.46
N LYS A 97 -24.57 -24.33 -20.64
CA LYS A 97 -24.24 -25.57 -21.36
C LYS A 97 -22.92 -25.48 -22.14
N LYS A 98 -22.23 -24.34 -22.12
CA LYS A 98 -21.05 -24.02 -22.95
C LYS A 98 -21.32 -24.06 -24.46
N ASP A 99 -22.59 -23.96 -24.85
CA ASP A 99 -22.98 -23.76 -26.24
C ASP A 99 -22.90 -22.26 -26.56
N PHE A 100 -21.69 -21.82 -26.89
CA PHE A 100 -21.36 -20.40 -27.02
C PHE A 100 -21.90 -19.77 -28.30
N GLU A 101 -21.98 -20.52 -29.40
CA GLU A 101 -22.49 -20.01 -30.67
C GLU A 101 -23.99 -19.72 -30.58
N THR A 102 -24.77 -20.68 -30.06
CA THR A 102 -26.20 -20.50 -29.81
C THR A 102 -26.46 -19.38 -28.79
N ALA A 103 -25.63 -19.26 -27.74
CA ALA A 103 -25.74 -18.16 -26.79
C ALA A 103 -25.53 -16.78 -27.44
N ILE A 104 -24.53 -16.63 -28.31
CA ILE A 104 -24.26 -15.39 -29.04
C ILE A 104 -25.44 -15.02 -29.96
N GLN A 105 -26.04 -16.00 -30.64
CA GLN A 105 -27.21 -15.78 -31.49
C GLN A 105 -28.38 -15.22 -30.67
N HIS A 106 -28.77 -15.92 -29.59
CA HIS A 106 -29.85 -15.48 -28.72
C HIS A 106 -29.62 -14.08 -28.13
N TYR A 107 -28.40 -13.75 -27.67
CA TYR A 107 -28.12 -12.40 -27.18
C TYR A 107 -28.15 -11.35 -28.30
N THR A 108 -27.76 -11.70 -29.52
CA THR A 108 -27.80 -10.78 -30.66
C THR A 108 -29.24 -10.49 -31.07
N THR A 109 -30.08 -11.53 -31.14
CA THR A 109 -31.52 -11.37 -31.38
C THR A 109 -32.20 -10.57 -30.27
N ALA A 110 -31.83 -10.78 -29.00
CA ALA A 110 -32.34 -9.98 -27.89
C ALA A 110 -32.01 -8.48 -28.06
N MET A 111 -30.80 -8.14 -28.52
CA MET A 111 -30.38 -6.76 -28.79
C MET A 111 -31.11 -6.11 -29.98
N GLU A 112 -31.53 -6.92 -30.97
CA GLU A 112 -32.30 -6.43 -32.12
C GLU A 112 -33.76 -6.13 -31.74
N LEU A 113 -34.31 -6.89 -30.79
CA LEU A 113 -35.67 -6.73 -30.27
C LEU A 113 -35.77 -5.60 -29.24
N ASP A 114 -34.77 -5.47 -28.37
CA ASP A 114 -34.73 -4.49 -27.28
C ASP A 114 -33.31 -3.93 -27.10
N ASP A 115 -33.15 -2.66 -27.45
CA ASP A 115 -31.91 -1.90 -27.25
C ASP A 115 -31.92 -1.09 -25.94
N GLY A 116 -32.89 -1.34 -25.05
CA GLY A 116 -33.05 -0.67 -23.76
C GLY A 116 -32.34 -1.36 -22.58
N ASP A 117 -31.85 -2.60 -22.75
CA ASP A 117 -31.14 -3.35 -21.69
C ASP A 117 -29.72 -3.74 -22.14
N ILE A 118 -28.71 -3.07 -21.56
CA ILE A 118 -27.30 -3.38 -21.81
C ILE A 118 -26.87 -4.78 -21.32
N SER A 119 -27.71 -5.48 -20.55
CA SER A 119 -27.39 -6.82 -20.06
C SER A 119 -27.18 -7.80 -21.22
N TYR A 120 -27.87 -7.65 -22.35
CA TYR A 120 -27.69 -8.49 -23.54
C TYR A 120 -26.25 -8.38 -24.08
N ILE A 121 -25.80 -7.14 -24.31
CA ILE A 121 -24.45 -6.84 -24.83
C ILE A 121 -23.39 -7.35 -23.85
N THR A 122 -23.56 -7.05 -22.55
CA THR A 122 -22.57 -7.45 -21.56
C THR A 122 -22.52 -8.97 -21.32
N ASN A 123 -23.62 -9.70 -21.57
CA ASN A 123 -23.64 -11.16 -21.51
C ASN A 123 -22.98 -11.76 -22.76
N ARG A 124 -23.22 -11.22 -23.96
CA ARG A 124 -22.50 -11.60 -25.18
C ARG A 124 -20.99 -11.38 -25.06
N ALA A 125 -20.57 -10.25 -24.49
CA ALA A 125 -19.17 -9.98 -24.16
C ALA A 125 -18.56 -11.05 -23.23
N ALA A 126 -19.35 -11.58 -22.28
CA ALA A 126 -18.90 -12.67 -21.42
C ALA A 126 -18.65 -13.97 -22.21
N VAL A 127 -19.49 -14.27 -23.19
CA VAL A 127 -19.29 -15.41 -24.09
C VAL A 127 -18.00 -15.26 -24.89
N TYR A 128 -17.77 -14.09 -25.49
CA TYR A 128 -16.53 -13.82 -26.22
C TYR A 128 -15.27 -13.93 -25.35
N LEU A 129 -15.36 -13.50 -24.08
CA LEU A 129 -14.27 -13.65 -23.12
C LEU A 129 -13.92 -15.13 -22.87
N GLU A 130 -14.93 -15.99 -22.68
CA GLU A 130 -14.74 -17.44 -22.49
C GLU A 130 -14.22 -18.15 -23.74
N MET A 131 -14.65 -17.71 -24.93
CA MET A 131 -14.15 -18.23 -26.21
C MET A 131 -12.72 -17.79 -26.54
N GLY A 132 -12.16 -16.82 -25.80
CA GLY A 132 -10.85 -16.23 -26.10
C GLY A 132 -10.88 -15.21 -27.25
N LYS A 133 -12.06 -14.80 -27.72
CA LYS A 133 -12.24 -13.74 -28.72
C LYS A 133 -12.17 -12.37 -28.03
N TYR A 134 -10.97 -12.00 -27.58
CA TYR A 134 -10.79 -10.82 -26.73
C TYR A 134 -11.12 -9.50 -27.42
N GLU A 135 -10.85 -9.37 -28.72
CA GLU A 135 -11.17 -8.16 -29.49
C GLU A 135 -12.67 -7.92 -29.58
N ASP A 136 -13.45 -8.96 -29.86
CA ASP A 136 -14.92 -8.87 -29.93
C ASP A 136 -15.52 -8.62 -28.53
N CYS A 137 -14.94 -9.21 -27.49
CA CYS A 137 -15.30 -8.90 -26.10
C CYS A 137 -15.10 -7.41 -25.77
N ILE A 138 -13.95 -6.84 -26.16
CA ILE A 138 -13.64 -5.42 -25.92
C ILE A 138 -14.62 -4.52 -26.66
N LYS A 139 -14.92 -4.80 -27.93
CA LYS A 139 -15.90 -4.05 -28.73
C LYS A 139 -17.29 -4.06 -28.08
N ASP A 140 -17.76 -5.24 -27.66
CA ASP A 140 -19.06 -5.35 -26.98
C ASP A 140 -19.05 -4.62 -25.63
N CYS A 141 -17.94 -4.67 -24.89
CA CYS A 141 -17.83 -3.93 -23.62
C CYS A 141 -17.85 -2.41 -23.83
N ASP A 142 -17.16 -1.90 -24.86
CA ASP A 142 -17.17 -0.47 -25.19
C ASP A 142 -18.57 -0.01 -25.62
N LYS A 143 -19.23 -0.77 -26.50
CA LYS A 143 -20.62 -0.52 -26.88
C LYS A 143 -21.56 -0.54 -25.67
N ALA A 144 -21.38 -1.48 -24.74
CA ALA A 144 -22.19 -1.56 -23.53
C ALA A 144 -21.98 -0.35 -22.58
N VAL A 145 -20.77 0.20 -22.52
CA VAL A 145 -20.47 1.40 -21.72
C VAL A 145 -21.09 2.64 -22.35
N GLU A 146 -20.95 2.80 -23.67
CA GLU A 146 -21.58 3.90 -24.42
C GLU A 146 -23.09 3.86 -24.27
N ARG A 147 -23.70 2.72 -24.63
CA ARG A 147 -25.15 2.54 -24.56
C ARG A 147 -25.68 2.62 -23.13
N GLY A 148 -24.91 2.11 -22.16
CA GLY A 148 -25.25 2.19 -20.75
C GLY A 148 -25.30 3.63 -20.23
N ARG A 149 -24.42 4.51 -20.73
CA ARG A 149 -24.43 5.94 -20.39
C ARG A 149 -25.60 6.67 -21.05
N GLU A 150 -25.91 6.35 -22.30
CA GLU A 150 -27.08 6.91 -23.00
C GLU A 150 -28.39 6.56 -22.30
N LEU A 151 -28.55 5.29 -21.92
CA LEU A 151 -29.74 4.78 -21.25
C LEU A 151 -29.81 5.11 -19.75
N ARG A 152 -28.76 5.76 -19.20
CA ARG A 152 -28.58 5.99 -17.76
C ARG A 152 -28.74 4.71 -16.93
N ALA A 153 -28.18 3.61 -17.45
CA ALA A 153 -28.18 2.31 -16.78
C ALA A 153 -27.43 2.38 -15.43
N ASP A 154 -27.72 1.42 -14.54
CA ASP A 154 -27.05 1.31 -13.24
C ASP A 154 -25.52 1.27 -13.44
N TYR A 155 -24.80 2.14 -12.70
CA TYR A 155 -23.34 2.20 -12.69
C TYR A 155 -22.69 0.83 -12.43
N LYS A 156 -23.37 -0.07 -11.70
CA LYS A 156 -22.93 -1.47 -11.50
C LYS A 156 -22.78 -2.22 -12.82
N MET A 157 -23.70 -2.01 -13.76
CA MET A 157 -23.69 -2.69 -15.06
C MET A 157 -22.58 -2.13 -15.95
N ILE A 158 -22.38 -0.82 -15.94
CA ILE A 158 -21.27 -0.15 -16.64
C ILE A 158 -19.92 -0.64 -16.07
N ALA A 159 -19.78 -0.66 -14.75
CA ALA A 159 -18.59 -1.18 -14.07
C ALA A 159 -18.33 -2.66 -14.37
N ARG A 160 -19.39 -3.47 -14.53
CA ARG A 160 -19.28 -4.87 -14.93
C ARG A 160 -18.78 -5.02 -16.37
N ALA A 161 -19.23 -4.18 -17.29
CA ALA A 161 -18.71 -4.14 -18.67
C ALA A 161 -17.23 -3.77 -18.69
N LEU A 162 -16.84 -2.69 -17.99
CA LEU A 162 -15.43 -2.28 -17.88
C LEU A 162 -14.55 -3.35 -17.21
N THR A 163 -15.07 -4.04 -16.18
CA THR A 163 -14.34 -5.15 -15.55
C THR A 163 -14.11 -6.31 -16.53
N ARG A 164 -15.09 -6.61 -17.41
CA ARG A 164 -14.92 -7.63 -18.46
C ARG A 164 -13.92 -7.19 -19.52
N LYS A 165 -13.96 -5.93 -19.96
CA LYS A 165 -12.95 -5.33 -20.85
C LYS A 165 -11.55 -5.46 -20.25
N GLY A 166 -11.39 -5.10 -18.98
CA GLY A 166 -10.12 -5.25 -18.25
C GLY A 166 -9.64 -6.71 -18.19
N ASN A 167 -10.55 -7.68 -18.02
CA ASN A 167 -10.20 -9.11 -18.07
C ASN A 167 -9.69 -9.54 -19.45
N ALA A 168 -10.36 -9.11 -20.52
CA ALA A 168 -9.94 -9.40 -21.90
C ALA A 168 -8.55 -8.80 -22.18
N LEU A 169 -8.37 -7.52 -21.86
CA LEU A 169 -7.08 -6.82 -21.98
C LEU A 169 -6.00 -7.52 -21.15
N ALA A 170 -6.28 -7.93 -19.92
CA ALA A 170 -5.32 -8.63 -19.07
C ALA A 170 -4.86 -9.98 -19.66
N LYS A 171 -5.72 -10.66 -20.43
CA LYS A 171 -5.34 -11.90 -21.15
C LYS A 171 -4.45 -11.58 -22.35
N MET A 172 -4.77 -10.53 -23.11
CA MET A 172 -3.94 -10.07 -24.24
C MET A 172 -2.58 -9.53 -23.78
N ALA A 173 -2.54 -8.81 -22.65
CA ALA A 173 -1.35 -8.22 -22.05
C ALA A 173 -0.27 -9.27 -21.69
N LYS A 174 -0.65 -10.54 -21.48
CA LYS A 174 0.34 -11.61 -21.29
C LYS A 174 1.24 -11.82 -22.51
N CYS A 175 0.76 -11.53 -23.71
CA CYS A 175 1.52 -11.63 -24.95
C CYS A 175 2.03 -10.26 -25.40
N SER A 176 1.18 -9.22 -25.36
CA SER A 176 1.53 -7.88 -25.82
C SER A 176 2.37 -7.08 -24.83
N LYS A 177 2.44 -7.50 -23.56
CA LYS A 177 3.11 -6.80 -22.45
C LYS A 177 2.55 -5.42 -22.09
N ASP A 178 1.41 -5.04 -22.68
CA ASP A 178 0.74 -3.77 -22.39
C ASP A 178 -0.20 -3.90 -21.18
N TYR A 179 0.37 -3.79 -19.98
CA TYR A 179 -0.38 -3.76 -18.72
C TYR A 179 -0.91 -2.37 -18.35
N GLU A 180 -0.48 -1.30 -19.03
CA GLU A 180 -0.92 0.07 -18.73
C GLU A 180 -2.41 0.23 -19.00
N GLN A 181 -2.87 -0.20 -20.18
CA GLN A 181 -4.29 -0.14 -20.54
C GLN A 181 -5.17 -1.00 -19.63
N VAL A 182 -4.63 -2.10 -19.09
CA VAL A 182 -5.33 -2.99 -18.16
C VAL A 182 -5.60 -2.26 -16.84
N VAL A 183 -4.56 -1.63 -16.28
CA VAL A 183 -4.63 -0.88 -15.02
C VAL A 183 -5.61 0.28 -15.16
N GLU A 184 -5.51 1.07 -16.24
CA GLU A 184 -6.40 2.20 -16.49
C GLU A 184 -7.87 1.75 -16.59
N THR A 185 -8.13 0.64 -17.30
CA THR A 185 -9.49 0.11 -17.47
C THR A 185 -10.09 -0.38 -16.15
N PHE A 186 -9.31 -1.05 -15.30
CA PHE A 186 -9.79 -1.47 -13.98
C PHE A 186 -9.98 -0.29 -13.02
N GLN A 187 -9.14 0.74 -13.09
CA GLN A 187 -9.35 1.98 -12.33
C GLN A 187 -10.66 2.65 -12.75
N LYS A 188 -10.91 2.80 -14.06
CA LYS A 188 -12.19 3.31 -14.59
C LYS A 188 -13.37 2.50 -14.06
N ALA A 189 -13.29 1.17 -14.07
CA ALA A 189 -14.34 0.30 -13.54
C ALA A 189 -14.63 0.56 -12.04
N LEU A 190 -13.58 0.76 -11.24
CA LEU A 190 -13.70 1.04 -9.80
C LEU A 190 -14.23 2.44 -9.51
N THR A 191 -14.01 3.41 -10.41
CA THR A 191 -14.61 4.74 -10.33
C THR A 191 -16.12 4.69 -10.54
N GLU A 192 -16.61 3.86 -11.47
CA GLU A 192 -18.04 3.67 -11.72
C GLU A 192 -18.72 2.93 -10.54
N HIS A 193 -18.14 1.81 -10.11
CA HIS A 193 -18.62 1.08 -8.93
C HIS A 193 -17.49 0.28 -8.27
N ARG A 194 -17.27 0.52 -6.97
CA ARG A 194 -16.25 -0.19 -6.21
C ARG A 194 -16.61 -1.66 -6.02
N ASN A 195 -15.79 -2.55 -6.56
CA ASN A 195 -15.95 -3.99 -6.46
C ASN A 195 -14.66 -4.63 -5.92
N PRO A 196 -14.72 -5.42 -4.82
CA PRO A 196 -13.56 -6.17 -4.31
C PRO A 196 -12.88 -7.05 -5.36
N ASP A 197 -13.64 -7.70 -6.24
CA ASP A 197 -13.09 -8.58 -7.27
C ASP A 197 -12.30 -7.81 -8.33
N THR A 198 -12.76 -6.61 -8.69
CA THR A 198 -12.07 -5.73 -9.64
C THR A 198 -10.83 -5.12 -9.00
N LEU A 199 -10.88 -4.77 -7.72
CA LEU A 199 -9.72 -4.27 -6.97
C LEU A 199 -8.61 -5.32 -6.89
N LYS A 200 -8.96 -6.58 -6.64
CA LYS A 200 -7.97 -7.67 -6.64
C LYS A 200 -7.28 -7.78 -8.00
N LYS A 201 -8.05 -7.74 -9.10
CA LYS A 201 -7.51 -7.80 -10.46
C LYS A 201 -6.65 -6.59 -10.83
N LEU A 202 -7.02 -5.40 -10.36
CA LEU A 202 -6.21 -4.19 -10.50
C LEU A 202 -4.85 -4.39 -9.83
N ASN A 203 -4.82 -4.83 -8.58
CA ASN A 203 -3.58 -5.08 -7.85
C ASN A 203 -2.71 -6.15 -8.55
N ASP A 204 -3.32 -7.21 -9.07
CA ASP A 204 -2.62 -8.25 -9.83
C ASP A 204 -2.02 -7.69 -11.14
N ALA A 205 -2.74 -6.80 -11.83
CA ALA A 205 -2.27 -6.12 -13.05
C ALA A 205 -1.15 -5.12 -12.76
N GLU A 206 -1.26 -4.32 -11.69
CA GLU A 206 -0.20 -3.41 -11.24
C GLU A 206 1.07 -4.16 -10.85
N LYS A 207 0.92 -5.30 -10.16
CA LYS A 207 2.04 -6.18 -9.84
C LYS A 207 2.69 -6.73 -11.10
N ALA A 208 1.89 -7.24 -12.06
CA ALA A 208 2.42 -7.75 -13.32
C ALA A 208 3.17 -6.68 -14.13
N LYS A 209 2.63 -5.46 -14.17
CA LYS A 209 3.29 -4.28 -14.78
C LYS A 209 4.65 -4.03 -14.12
N LYS A 210 4.68 -3.95 -12.80
CA LYS A 210 5.91 -3.71 -12.03
C LYS A 210 6.94 -4.83 -12.23
N ASP A 211 6.50 -6.08 -12.24
CA ASP A 211 7.38 -7.23 -12.47
C ASP A 211 7.98 -7.22 -13.88
N LEU A 212 7.20 -6.78 -14.88
CA LEU A 212 7.66 -6.60 -16.26
C LEU A 212 8.68 -5.46 -16.37
N GLU A 213 8.35 -4.28 -15.82
CA GLU A 213 9.28 -3.14 -15.77
C GLU A 213 10.60 -3.53 -15.10
N GLN A 214 10.54 -4.31 -14.02
CA GLN A 214 11.71 -4.83 -13.32
C GLN A 214 12.51 -5.84 -14.16
N GLN A 215 11.86 -6.66 -14.97
CA GLN A 215 12.52 -7.59 -15.91
C GLN A 215 13.19 -6.85 -17.06
N GLU A 216 12.55 -5.81 -17.60
CA GLU A 216 13.14 -4.99 -18.65
C GLU A 216 14.31 -4.16 -18.12
N TYR A 217 14.25 -3.77 -16.85
CA TYR A 217 15.33 -3.09 -16.17
C TYR A 217 16.46 -4.01 -15.70
N PHE A 218 16.25 -5.34 -15.78
CA PHE A 218 17.19 -6.31 -15.28
C PHE A 218 18.41 -6.43 -16.20
N ASP A 219 19.53 -5.91 -15.75
CA ASP A 219 20.82 -6.04 -16.44
C ASP A 219 21.92 -6.34 -15.41
N PRO A 220 22.32 -7.61 -15.27
CA PRO A 220 23.36 -8.02 -14.33
C PRO A 220 24.72 -7.38 -14.58
N LYS A 221 25.09 -7.11 -15.84
CA LYS A 221 26.40 -6.54 -16.17
C LYS A 221 26.46 -5.09 -15.73
N LEU A 222 25.45 -4.32 -16.11
CA LEU A 222 25.34 -2.93 -15.69
C LEU A 222 25.12 -2.80 -14.17
N ALA A 223 24.45 -3.78 -13.54
CA ALA A 223 24.35 -3.87 -12.09
C ALA A 223 25.73 -4.03 -11.43
N ASP A 224 26.58 -4.89 -11.97
CA ASP A 224 27.95 -5.08 -11.48
C ASP A 224 28.80 -3.83 -11.67
N GLU A 225 28.69 -3.12 -12.80
CA GLU A 225 29.37 -1.84 -13.03
C GLU A 225 28.95 -0.77 -12.00
N GLU A 226 27.66 -0.63 -11.74
CA GLU A 226 27.15 0.31 -10.72
C GLU A 226 27.60 -0.10 -9.30
N ARG A 227 27.67 -1.40 -9.01
CA ARG A 227 28.21 -1.89 -7.74
C ARG A 227 29.69 -1.53 -7.59
N GLU A 228 30.50 -1.66 -8.63
CA GLU A 228 31.91 -1.28 -8.59
C GLU A 228 32.10 0.25 -8.44
N LYS A 229 31.27 1.07 -9.09
CA LYS A 229 31.24 2.52 -8.83
C LYS A 229 30.90 2.82 -7.37
N GLY A 230 29.91 2.13 -6.81
CA GLY A 230 29.58 2.20 -5.39
C GLY A 230 30.76 1.83 -4.49
N ASN A 231 31.53 0.80 -4.84
CA ASN A 231 32.73 0.40 -4.12
C ASN A 231 33.80 1.50 -4.14
N GLU A 232 33.98 2.18 -5.27
CA GLU A 232 34.93 3.28 -5.41
C GLU A 232 34.55 4.49 -4.54
N PHE A 233 33.28 4.90 -4.57
CA PHE A 233 32.79 5.96 -3.67
C PHE A 233 32.88 5.57 -2.19
N PHE A 234 32.66 4.28 -1.86
CA PHE A 234 32.83 3.78 -0.51
C PHE A 234 34.29 3.90 -0.02
N LYS A 235 35.27 3.56 -0.87
CA LYS A 235 36.71 3.74 -0.56
C LYS A 235 37.07 5.20 -0.34
N GLN A 236 36.44 6.10 -1.09
CA GLN A 236 36.57 7.56 -0.92
C GLN A 236 35.79 8.11 0.30
N GLN A 237 35.14 7.25 1.08
CA GLN A 237 34.28 7.62 2.23
C GLN A 237 33.08 8.51 1.86
N LYS A 238 32.71 8.54 0.58
CA LYS A 238 31.53 9.23 0.03
C LYS A 238 30.33 8.29 0.10
N TYR A 239 29.87 8.04 1.33
CA TYR A 239 28.84 7.03 1.60
C TYR A 239 27.47 7.34 0.95
N PRO A 240 26.96 8.59 0.92
CA PRO A 240 25.69 8.89 0.24
C PRO A 240 25.71 8.58 -1.26
N GLU A 241 26.81 8.90 -1.94
CA GLU A 241 27.03 8.59 -3.35
C GLU A 241 27.13 7.09 -3.58
N ALA A 242 27.86 6.38 -2.71
CA ALA A 242 27.93 4.92 -2.75
C ALA A 242 26.54 4.28 -2.61
N VAL A 243 25.69 4.79 -1.70
CA VAL A 243 24.29 4.31 -1.56
C VAL A 243 23.49 4.50 -2.83
N LYS A 244 23.66 5.62 -3.55
CA LYS A 244 22.98 5.85 -4.84
C LYS A 244 23.37 4.78 -5.86
N HIS A 245 24.66 4.52 -6.01
CA HIS A 245 25.16 3.52 -6.96
C HIS A 245 24.78 2.08 -6.57
N TYR A 246 24.83 1.72 -5.28
CA TYR A 246 24.34 0.40 -4.85
C TYR A 246 22.83 0.26 -5.01
N THR A 247 22.06 1.33 -4.81
CA THR A 247 20.61 1.31 -5.04
C THR A 247 20.29 1.09 -6.51
N GLU A 248 21.03 1.74 -7.40
CA GLU A 248 20.89 1.55 -8.84
C GLU A 248 21.30 0.13 -9.26
N SER A 249 22.41 -0.39 -8.73
CA SER A 249 22.82 -1.79 -8.90
C SER A 249 21.73 -2.76 -8.48
N LEU A 250 21.12 -2.56 -7.31
CA LEU A 250 20.01 -3.40 -6.82
C LEU A 250 18.73 -3.24 -7.63
N ARG A 251 18.47 -2.07 -8.22
CA ARG A 251 17.36 -1.89 -9.16
C ARG A 251 17.56 -2.73 -10.41
N ARG A 252 18.80 -2.91 -10.87
CA ARG A 252 19.14 -3.74 -12.04
C ARG A 252 19.27 -5.22 -11.73
N ASN A 253 19.77 -5.57 -10.55
CA ASN A 253 19.86 -6.95 -10.09
C ASN A 253 19.41 -7.03 -8.63
N PRO A 254 18.09 -7.18 -8.38
CA PRO A 254 17.55 -7.28 -7.02
C PRO A 254 17.96 -8.56 -6.28
N LYS A 255 18.65 -9.49 -6.94
CA LYS A 255 19.09 -10.77 -6.37
C LYS A 255 20.59 -10.82 -6.09
N ASP A 256 21.32 -9.70 -6.16
CA ASP A 256 22.73 -9.67 -5.78
C ASP A 256 22.90 -9.42 -4.27
N PRO A 257 23.29 -10.44 -3.47
CA PRO A 257 23.51 -10.26 -2.03
C PRO A 257 24.68 -9.33 -1.73
N ARG A 258 25.65 -9.18 -2.64
CA ARG A 258 26.84 -8.35 -2.43
C ARG A 258 26.48 -6.87 -2.38
N ALA A 259 25.58 -6.42 -3.26
CA ALA A 259 25.13 -5.03 -3.29
C ALA A 259 24.34 -4.65 -2.03
N TYR A 260 23.48 -5.54 -1.52
CA TYR A 260 22.81 -5.35 -0.22
C TYR A 260 23.81 -5.26 0.94
N SER A 261 24.77 -6.19 1.02
CA SER A 261 25.83 -6.15 2.05
C SER A 261 26.64 -4.85 2.01
N ASN A 262 26.96 -4.35 0.80
CA ASN A 262 27.74 -3.13 0.64
C ASN A 262 26.93 -1.87 0.99
N ARG A 263 25.64 -1.82 0.62
CA ARG A 263 24.75 -0.72 0.99
C ARG A 263 24.45 -0.70 2.49
N ALA A 264 24.29 -1.86 3.12
CA ALA A 264 24.21 -1.99 4.58
C ALA A 264 25.44 -1.42 5.29
N ALA A 265 26.64 -1.63 4.72
CA ALA A 265 27.87 -1.04 5.25
C ALA A 265 27.84 0.50 5.17
N CYS A 266 27.37 1.08 4.06
CA CYS A 266 27.18 2.53 3.94
C CYS A 266 26.20 3.06 4.98
N TYR A 267 25.04 2.42 5.13
CA TYR A 267 24.03 2.83 6.10
C TYR A 267 24.57 2.79 7.53
N THR A 268 25.37 1.78 7.87
CA THR A 268 26.06 1.72 9.17
C THR A 268 26.99 2.91 9.37
N LYS A 269 27.77 3.29 8.33
CA LYS A 269 28.66 4.46 8.38
C LYS A 269 27.92 5.79 8.45
N LEU A 270 26.72 5.85 7.90
CA LEU A 270 25.82 7.01 7.93
C LEU A 270 24.96 7.10 9.21
N GLY A 271 24.99 6.09 10.08
CA GLY A 271 24.13 6.02 11.26
C GLY A 271 22.68 5.59 10.98
N ALA A 272 22.35 5.23 9.74
CA ALA A 272 21.03 4.77 9.29
C ALA A 272 20.84 3.27 9.61
N MET A 273 20.88 2.93 10.90
CA MET A 273 20.87 1.53 11.36
C MET A 273 19.62 0.73 10.91
N PRO A 274 18.39 1.28 10.93
CA PRO A 274 17.20 0.55 10.48
C PRO A 274 17.25 0.15 9.00
N GLU A 275 17.72 1.03 8.13
CA GLU A 275 17.91 0.78 6.70
C GLU A 275 19.00 -0.26 6.47
N GLY A 276 20.12 -0.14 7.18
CA GLY A 276 21.20 -1.11 7.13
C GLY A 276 20.77 -2.50 7.57
N LEU A 277 19.94 -2.59 8.62
CA LEU A 277 19.44 -3.86 9.14
C LEU A 277 18.56 -4.57 8.10
N LYS A 278 17.64 -3.83 7.47
CA LYS A 278 16.79 -4.35 6.39
C LYS A 278 17.63 -4.91 5.23
N ASP A 279 18.67 -4.19 4.82
CA ASP A 279 19.56 -4.65 3.75
C ASP A 279 20.37 -5.88 4.15
N ALA A 280 20.88 -5.94 5.39
CA ALA A 280 21.62 -7.09 5.88
C ALA A 280 20.71 -8.33 6.01
N GLU A 281 19.46 -8.17 6.42
CA GLU A 281 18.46 -9.25 6.43
C GLU A 281 18.12 -9.71 5.02
N LYS A 282 17.93 -8.79 4.08
CA LYS A 282 17.67 -9.14 2.69
C LYS A 282 18.85 -9.87 2.04
N CYS A 283 20.07 -9.48 2.41
CA CYS A 283 21.31 -10.16 2.01
C CYS A 283 21.31 -11.63 2.44
N ILE A 284 20.97 -11.91 3.71
CA ILE A 284 20.87 -13.28 4.26
C ILE A 284 19.70 -14.05 3.64
N GLU A 285 18.56 -13.40 3.40
CA GLU A 285 17.39 -14.02 2.76
C GLU A 285 17.71 -14.50 1.33
N ILE A 286 18.49 -13.72 0.59
CA ILE A 286 18.91 -14.03 -0.78
C ILE A 286 19.96 -15.14 -0.81
N ASP A 287 20.98 -15.04 0.04
CA ASP A 287 22.04 -16.05 0.16
C ASP A 287 22.38 -16.32 1.64
N PRO A 288 21.77 -17.36 2.25
CA PRO A 288 22.06 -17.75 3.62
C PRO A 288 23.49 -18.25 3.86
N THR A 289 24.26 -18.56 2.81
CA THR A 289 25.65 -19.01 2.96
C THR A 289 26.65 -17.85 2.92
N PHE A 290 26.19 -16.64 2.60
CA PHE A 290 27.06 -15.49 2.47
C PHE A 290 27.36 -14.84 3.83
N SER A 291 28.51 -15.21 4.42
CA SER A 291 28.97 -14.79 5.75
C SER A 291 28.97 -13.27 5.97
N LYS A 292 29.12 -12.47 4.89
CA LYS A 292 29.06 -11.00 4.98
C LYS A 292 27.68 -10.50 5.42
N GLY A 293 26.59 -11.15 5.04
CA GLY A 293 25.24 -10.77 5.48
C GLY A 293 25.12 -10.79 7.00
N TYR A 294 25.53 -11.89 7.62
CA TYR A 294 25.59 -12.05 9.08
C TYR A 294 26.56 -11.06 9.73
N THR A 295 27.72 -10.83 9.11
CA THR A 295 28.68 -9.84 9.61
C THR A 295 28.10 -8.44 9.63
N ARG A 296 27.38 -8.03 8.58
CA ARG A 296 26.71 -6.72 8.50
C ARG A 296 25.58 -6.61 9.53
N LYS A 297 24.71 -7.62 9.61
CA LYS A 297 23.59 -7.63 10.57
C LYS A 297 24.10 -7.58 12.02
N GLY A 298 25.05 -8.44 12.37
CA GLY A 298 25.66 -8.47 13.69
C GLY A 298 26.41 -7.19 14.04
N ALA A 299 27.09 -6.56 13.07
CA ALA A 299 27.76 -5.28 13.30
C ALA A 299 26.75 -4.15 13.61
N ILE A 300 25.65 -4.09 12.87
CA ILE A 300 24.58 -3.10 13.08
C ILE A 300 23.93 -3.30 14.44
N GLN A 301 23.56 -4.54 14.79
CA GLN A 301 23.01 -4.86 16.11
C GLN A 301 23.99 -4.52 17.24
N PHE A 302 25.28 -4.79 17.04
CA PHE A 302 26.33 -4.41 17.98
C PHE A 302 26.41 -2.88 18.16
N PHE A 303 26.36 -2.09 17.07
CA PHE A 303 26.30 -0.62 17.17
C PHE A 303 25.02 -0.13 17.84
N MET A 304 23.92 -0.85 17.67
CA MET A 304 22.67 -0.63 18.37
C MET A 304 22.71 -1.09 19.84
N LYS A 305 23.84 -1.58 20.36
CA LYS A 305 24.01 -2.13 21.73
C LYS A 305 23.13 -3.36 22.01
N GLU A 306 22.64 -4.03 20.97
CA GLU A 306 21.87 -5.27 21.04
C GLU A 306 22.82 -6.48 21.02
N TYR A 307 23.71 -6.55 22.02
CA TYR A 307 24.83 -7.49 22.01
C TYR A 307 24.40 -8.97 22.02
N ASP A 308 23.29 -9.30 22.68
CA ASP A 308 22.74 -10.66 22.69
C ASP A 308 22.26 -11.08 21.28
N LYS A 309 21.49 -10.21 20.61
CA LYS A 309 21.02 -10.45 19.24
C LYS A 309 22.17 -10.48 18.23
N ALA A 310 23.19 -9.64 18.44
CA ALA A 310 24.41 -9.64 17.64
C ALA A 310 25.17 -10.96 17.80
N LEU A 311 25.32 -11.45 19.05
CA LEU A 311 25.96 -12.73 19.35
C LEU A 311 25.23 -13.89 18.64
N GLU A 312 23.91 -13.97 18.77
CA GLU A 312 23.09 -14.97 18.08
C GLU A 312 23.30 -14.90 16.56
N THR A 313 23.27 -13.69 15.99
CA THR A 313 23.47 -13.50 14.54
C THR A 313 24.86 -13.95 14.07
N TYR A 314 25.93 -13.63 14.81
CA TYR A 314 27.27 -14.09 14.46
C TYR A 314 27.40 -15.62 14.60
N GLN A 315 26.79 -16.22 15.62
CA GLN A 315 26.76 -17.67 15.81
C GLN A 315 26.00 -18.38 14.68
N GLU A 316 24.87 -17.85 14.23
CA GLU A 316 24.17 -18.36 13.05
C GLU A 316 25.06 -18.31 11.81
N GLY A 317 25.77 -17.20 11.58
CA GLY A 317 26.74 -17.10 10.48
C GLY A 317 27.84 -18.15 10.56
N LEU A 318 28.36 -18.43 11.76
CA LEU A 318 29.40 -19.44 11.99
C LEU A 318 28.92 -20.87 11.72
N LYS A 319 27.61 -21.15 11.73
CA LYS A 319 27.10 -22.46 11.29
C LYS A 319 27.33 -22.68 9.80
N HIS A 320 27.32 -21.61 9.01
CA HIS A 320 27.56 -21.64 7.56
C HIS A 320 29.05 -21.54 7.21
N ASP A 321 29.81 -20.76 7.97
CA ASP A 321 31.25 -20.56 7.76
C ASP A 321 32.02 -20.57 9.11
N PRO A 322 32.34 -21.76 9.65
CA PRO A 322 32.89 -21.91 11.01
C PRO A 322 34.25 -21.26 11.25
N ASN A 323 35.04 -21.04 10.18
CA ASN A 323 36.40 -20.52 10.27
C ASN A 323 36.49 -19.02 9.95
N ASN A 324 35.35 -18.35 9.77
CA ASN A 324 35.30 -16.93 9.42
C ASN A 324 35.81 -16.05 10.57
N GLN A 325 36.95 -15.37 10.35
CA GLN A 325 37.56 -14.53 11.38
C GLN A 325 36.68 -13.32 11.75
N GLU A 326 35.99 -12.68 10.80
CA GLU A 326 35.13 -11.53 11.10
C GLU A 326 33.96 -11.90 12.01
N LEU A 327 33.37 -13.09 11.81
CA LEU A 327 32.30 -13.60 12.66
C LEU A 327 32.82 -14.00 14.05
N LEU A 328 33.97 -14.69 14.13
CA LEU A 328 34.61 -15.05 15.40
C LEU A 328 34.98 -13.80 16.23
N ASP A 329 35.52 -12.77 15.59
CA ASP A 329 35.80 -11.48 16.22
C ASP A 329 34.52 -10.77 16.65
N GLY A 330 33.44 -10.89 15.86
CA GLY A 330 32.10 -10.45 16.23
C GLY A 330 31.61 -11.10 17.52
N VAL A 331 31.68 -12.43 17.62
CA VAL A 331 31.35 -13.19 18.83
C VAL A 331 32.18 -12.73 20.02
N ARG A 332 33.51 -12.65 19.88
CA ARG A 332 34.41 -12.22 20.95
C ARG A 332 34.04 -10.84 21.49
N ARG A 333 33.80 -9.87 20.61
CA ARG A 333 33.37 -8.51 20.99
C ARG A 333 32.03 -8.51 21.71
N CYS A 334 31.05 -9.30 21.26
CA CYS A 334 29.75 -9.40 21.91
C CYS A 334 29.89 -9.98 23.32
N VAL A 335 30.63 -11.08 23.48
CA VAL A 335 30.87 -11.73 24.77
C VAL A 335 31.57 -10.79 25.74
N GLU A 336 32.54 -10.00 25.29
CA GLU A 336 33.19 -8.99 26.12
C GLU A 336 32.21 -7.94 26.64
N GLN A 337 31.35 -7.39 25.78
CA GLN A 337 30.34 -6.40 26.19
C GLN A 337 29.25 -6.99 27.11
N ILE A 338 28.87 -8.24 26.89
CA ILE A 338 27.91 -8.96 27.74
C ILE A 338 28.53 -9.23 29.12
N ASN A 339 29.79 -9.67 29.17
CA ASN A 339 30.49 -9.90 30.45
C ASN A 339 30.72 -8.60 31.23
N LYS A 340 31.05 -7.50 30.54
CA LYS A 340 31.08 -6.16 31.14
C LYS A 340 29.73 -5.81 31.77
N ALA A 341 28.64 -6.21 31.11
CA ALA A 341 27.29 -6.02 31.64
C ALA A 341 27.01 -6.78 32.92
N SER A 342 27.36 -8.06 32.94
CA SER A 342 27.14 -8.91 34.11
C SER A 342 28.00 -8.50 35.31
N ARG A 343 29.14 -7.83 35.09
CA ARG A 343 30.01 -7.30 36.16
C ARG A 343 29.52 -5.99 36.77
N GLY A 344 28.56 -5.32 36.15
CA GLY A 344 28.06 -4.03 36.62
C GLY A 344 28.97 -2.84 36.32
N ASP A 345 29.91 -2.99 35.37
CA ASP A 345 30.89 -1.97 34.98
C ASP A 345 30.28 -0.89 34.05
N PHE A 346 29.01 -0.53 34.24
CA PHE A 346 28.34 0.53 33.47
C PHE A 346 28.29 1.83 34.25
N THR A 347 28.40 2.93 33.52
CA THR A 347 28.03 4.22 34.09
C THR A 347 26.50 4.24 34.35
N PRO A 348 26.03 5.04 35.33
CA PRO A 348 24.59 5.20 35.58
C PRO A 348 23.79 5.64 34.34
N GLU A 349 24.41 6.38 33.43
CA GLU A 349 23.80 6.83 32.17
C GLU A 349 23.63 5.69 31.16
N GLU A 350 24.66 4.86 30.99
CA GLU A 350 24.63 3.69 30.10
C GLU A 350 23.58 2.66 30.56
N LEU A 351 23.45 2.45 31.88
CA LEU A 351 22.46 1.56 32.45
C LEU A 351 21.03 2.05 32.17
N LYS A 352 20.78 3.36 32.34
CA LYS A 352 19.47 3.96 32.11
C LYS A 352 19.06 3.91 30.64
N GLU A 353 19.98 4.19 29.72
CA GLU A 353 19.74 4.09 28.27
C GLU A 353 19.40 2.64 27.88
N ARG A 354 20.12 1.67 28.43
CA ARG A 354 19.91 0.25 28.17
C ARG A 354 18.56 -0.25 28.68
N GLN A 355 18.18 0.13 29.90
CA GLN A 355 16.87 -0.16 30.47
C GLN A 355 15.75 0.44 29.61
N ALA A 356 15.88 1.70 29.21
CA ALA A 356 14.87 2.38 28.38
C ALA A 356 14.68 1.67 27.03
N LYS A 357 15.78 1.22 26.41
CA LYS A 357 15.73 0.48 25.14
C LYS A 357 15.14 -0.93 25.32
N ALA A 358 15.53 -1.64 26.38
CA ALA A 358 15.00 -2.96 26.67
C ALA A 358 13.48 -2.93 26.93
N MET A 359 12.95 -1.87 27.53
CA MET A 359 11.50 -1.69 27.72
C MET A 359 10.73 -1.47 26.41
N GLN A 360 11.39 -1.13 25.31
CA GLN A 360 10.79 -1.06 23.97
C GLN A 360 10.85 -2.39 23.21
N ASP A 361 11.59 -3.38 23.72
CA ASP A 361 11.70 -4.70 23.10
C ASP A 361 10.44 -5.54 23.40
N PRO A 362 9.68 -5.98 22.38
CA PRO A 362 8.50 -6.82 22.57
C PRO A 362 8.80 -8.13 23.33
N GLU A 363 10.00 -8.70 23.16
CA GLU A 363 10.38 -9.92 23.86
C GLU A 363 10.53 -9.67 25.37
N ILE A 364 11.16 -8.56 25.75
CA ILE A 364 11.30 -8.16 27.16
C ILE A 364 9.94 -7.81 27.76
N GLN A 365 9.07 -7.10 27.02
CA GLN A 365 7.70 -6.83 27.47
C GLN A 365 6.89 -8.11 27.69
N ASN A 366 7.06 -9.12 26.83
CA ASN A 366 6.43 -10.42 27.00
C ASN A 366 6.96 -11.15 28.25
N ILE A 367 8.26 -11.07 28.52
CA ILE A 367 8.86 -11.63 29.73
C ILE A 367 8.33 -10.92 31.00
N LEU A 368 8.24 -9.60 31.00
CA LEU A 368 7.74 -8.83 32.15
C LEU A 368 6.23 -8.99 32.37
N SER A 369 5.46 -9.25 31.31
CA SER A 369 4.02 -9.45 31.39
C SER A 369 3.63 -10.88 31.79
N ASP A 370 4.54 -11.85 31.67
CA ASP A 370 4.35 -13.25 32.10
C ASP A 370 4.08 -13.34 33.62
N PRO A 371 2.90 -13.83 34.06
CA PRO A 371 2.56 -13.94 35.48
C PRO A 371 3.54 -14.79 36.28
N VAL A 372 4.09 -15.85 35.68
CA VAL A 372 5.09 -16.70 36.35
C VAL A 372 6.37 -15.91 36.56
N MET A 373 6.81 -15.17 35.55
CA MET A 373 8.03 -14.37 35.65
C MET A 373 7.88 -13.22 36.66
N ARG A 374 6.71 -12.57 36.74
CA ARG A 374 6.45 -11.54 37.77
C ARG A 374 6.60 -12.10 39.17
N GLN A 375 6.07 -13.29 39.44
CA GLN A 375 6.22 -13.94 40.73
C GLN A 375 7.69 -14.25 41.03
N VAL A 376 8.43 -14.77 40.05
CA VAL A 376 9.87 -15.03 40.19
C VAL A 376 10.68 -13.76 40.49
N LEU A 377 10.31 -12.62 39.90
CA LEU A 377 10.95 -11.33 40.18
C LEU A 377 10.63 -10.80 41.58
N ILE A 378 9.42 -11.01 42.08
CA ILE A 378 9.03 -10.70 43.47
C ILE A 378 9.83 -11.58 44.44
N ASP A 379 9.88 -12.89 44.17
CA ASP A 379 10.62 -13.84 45.00
C ASP A 379 12.13 -13.54 45.00
N LEU A 380 12.68 -12.99 43.91
CA LEU A 380 14.07 -12.54 43.86
C LEU A 380 14.36 -11.40 44.86
N GLN A 381 13.37 -10.55 45.16
CA GLN A 381 13.49 -9.45 46.11
C GLN A 381 13.14 -9.86 47.55
N GLU A 382 12.11 -10.70 47.71
CA GLU A 382 11.51 -11.00 49.02
C GLU A 382 11.92 -12.37 49.58
N ASN A 383 12.25 -13.35 48.73
CA ASN A 383 12.55 -14.73 49.14
C ASN A 383 13.62 -15.43 48.27
N PRO A 384 14.92 -15.21 48.59
CA PRO A 384 16.04 -15.75 47.80
C PRO A 384 16.05 -17.27 47.63
N LYS A 385 15.45 -18.03 48.55
CA LYS A 385 15.36 -19.50 48.47
C LYS A 385 14.33 -19.96 47.43
N ALA A 386 13.17 -19.31 47.38
CA ALA A 386 12.15 -19.59 46.36
C ALA A 386 12.63 -19.18 44.97
N ALA A 387 13.32 -18.04 44.87
CA ALA A 387 13.93 -17.60 43.63
C ALA A 387 14.96 -18.60 43.08
N GLN A 388 15.81 -19.17 43.95
CA GLN A 388 16.76 -20.22 43.57
C GLN A 388 16.10 -21.47 43.02
N GLU A 389 14.90 -21.81 43.51
CA GLU A 389 14.14 -22.96 43.02
C GLU A 389 13.57 -22.71 41.62
N HIS A 390 13.08 -21.50 41.37
CA HIS A 390 12.66 -21.07 40.03
C HIS A 390 13.81 -21.04 39.02
N MET A 391 15.02 -20.66 39.44
CA MET A 391 16.22 -20.65 38.61
C MET A 391 16.70 -22.04 38.19
N LYS A 392 16.25 -23.12 38.83
CA LYS A 392 16.55 -24.49 38.37
C LYS A 392 15.90 -24.81 37.03
N ASN A 393 14.84 -24.09 36.65
CA ASN A 393 14.23 -24.24 35.33
C ASN A 393 15.06 -23.48 34.27
N PRO A 394 15.64 -24.17 33.27
CA PRO A 394 16.46 -23.52 32.24
C PRO A 394 15.73 -22.42 31.47
N MET A 395 14.41 -22.56 31.27
CA MET A 395 13.61 -21.57 30.55
C MET A 395 13.43 -20.28 31.37
N VAL A 396 13.24 -20.41 32.68
CA VAL A 396 13.13 -19.26 33.60
C VAL A 396 14.49 -18.59 33.75
N MET A 397 15.56 -19.38 33.86
CA MET A 397 16.92 -18.83 33.94
C MET A 397 17.31 -18.05 32.69
N ASN A 398 16.99 -18.55 31.48
CA ASN A 398 17.23 -17.82 30.25
C ASN A 398 16.47 -16.48 30.21
N LYS A 399 15.20 -16.46 30.67
CA LYS A 399 14.41 -15.22 30.79
C LYS A 399 15.04 -14.23 31.78
N ILE A 400 15.47 -14.71 32.96
CA ILE A 400 16.17 -13.88 33.96
C ILE A 400 17.47 -13.33 33.38
N GLN A 401 18.25 -14.16 32.68
CA GLN A 401 19.50 -13.74 32.08
C GLN A 401 19.28 -12.63 31.05
N LYS A 402 18.24 -12.72 30.22
CA LYS A 402 17.82 -11.63 29.31
C LYS A 402 17.46 -10.34 30.06
N LEU A 403 16.79 -10.43 31.21
CA LEU A 403 16.48 -9.26 32.04
C LEU A 403 17.72 -8.65 32.73
N VAL A 404 18.69 -9.50 33.10
CA VAL A 404 19.97 -9.08 33.68
C VAL A 404 20.86 -8.41 32.64
N THR A 405 20.96 -8.97 31.43
CA THR A 405 21.72 -8.34 30.32
C THR A 405 21.05 -7.06 29.83
N ALA A 406 19.72 -6.96 29.92
CA ALA A 406 18.97 -5.72 29.71
C ALA A 406 19.17 -4.67 30.81
N GLY A 407 19.81 -5.03 31.94
CA GLY A 407 20.03 -4.15 33.08
C GLY A 407 18.77 -3.89 33.91
N ILE A 408 17.69 -4.64 33.70
CA ILE A 408 16.41 -4.50 34.41
C ILE A 408 16.49 -5.16 35.79
N VAL A 409 17.19 -6.30 35.88
CA VAL A 409 17.37 -7.07 37.12
C VAL A 409 18.85 -7.10 37.49
N GLN A 410 19.16 -6.86 38.76
CA GLN A 410 20.50 -7.06 39.30
C GLN A 410 20.48 -8.30 40.19
N MET A 411 21.32 -9.29 39.84
CA MET A 411 21.58 -10.43 40.72
C MET A 411 22.56 -9.95 41.80
N ARG A 412 22.11 -9.90 43.06
CA ARG A 412 22.94 -9.54 44.22
C ARG A 412 23.40 -10.77 44.98
#